data_AF-I0TCQ1-F1
#
_entry.id   AF-I0TCQ1-F1
#
_cell.length_a   1.000
_cell.length_b   1.000
_cell.length_c   1.000
_cell.angle_alpha   90.00
_cell.angle_beta   90.00
_cell.angle_gamma   90.00
#
_symmetry.space_group_name_H-M   'P 1'
#
loop_
_entity.id
_entity.type
_entity.pdbx_description
1 polymer ?
#
loop_
_entity_poly.entity_id
_entity_poly.type
_entity_poly.pdbx_seq_one_letter_code
_entity_poly.pdbx_strand_id
1 'polypeptide(L)'
;MIEKEQILLLTQGGLNVFSHFLGFEVNLHRNFRSPFYDDRRASCHIYYDRKTSSYKFYDHGDTTYSGDCFWFVATLRNLNLKTSFPEVLETIVQELGLYSLCNGEKHSSHITSAYKETIVPTPKADITKCTEERPYGFEIQPFDDGLLNYWAHYGIHEDTLRRFRVRSLKRYESVSAEGRKFELYGSPTEPMFAYIGNGYVKIYRPHSPKIRFLYGGLMPATYCFGMEQIPAKGDMLFITGGEKDVLSLYA
;
A
#
# COMPACT_ATOMS: atom_id res chain seq x y z
N MET A 1 -8.61 -18.55 2.80
CA MET A 1 -9.07 -17.49 1.88
C MET A 1 -9.57 -16.36 2.74
N ILE A 2 -9.11 -15.13 2.53
CA ILE A 2 -9.57 -13.98 3.31
C ILE A 2 -11.02 -13.68 2.93
N GLU A 3 -11.89 -13.60 3.93
CA GLU A 3 -13.29 -13.26 3.73
C GLU A 3 -13.50 -11.74 3.66
N LYS A 4 -14.63 -11.34 3.08
CA LYS A 4 -15.03 -9.94 2.89
C LYS A 4 -14.94 -9.13 4.20
N GLU A 5 -15.46 -9.69 5.29
CA GLU A 5 -15.53 -9.07 6.61
C GLU A 5 -14.12 -8.81 7.16
N GLN A 6 -13.18 -9.70 6.90
CA GLN A 6 -11.80 -9.56 7.34
C GLN A 6 -11.05 -8.48 6.54
N ILE A 7 -11.32 -8.36 5.24
CA ILE A 7 -10.82 -7.22 4.44
C ILE A 7 -11.34 -5.92 5.02
N LEU A 8 -12.65 -5.82 5.27
CA LEU A 8 -13.24 -4.60 5.84
C LEU A 8 -12.60 -4.24 7.18
N LEU A 9 -12.39 -5.22 8.07
CA LEU A 9 -11.73 -5.00 9.35
C LEU A 9 -10.29 -4.47 9.18
N LEU A 10 -9.49 -5.13 8.34
CA LEU A 10 -8.08 -4.78 8.12
C LEU A 10 -7.88 -3.46 7.35
N THR A 11 -8.92 -2.98 6.67
CA THR A 11 -8.85 -1.81 5.79
C THR A 11 -9.67 -0.62 6.29
N GLN A 12 -9.96 -0.59 7.60
CA GLN A 12 -10.76 0.48 8.24
C GLN A 12 -12.13 0.65 7.58
N GLY A 13 -12.86 -0.44 7.45
CA GLY A 13 -14.17 -0.47 6.80
C GLY A 13 -14.11 -0.22 5.28
N GLY A 14 -12.97 -0.48 4.63
CA GLY A 14 -12.78 -0.29 3.18
C GLY A 14 -12.15 1.04 2.78
N LEU A 15 -11.86 1.95 3.72
CA LEU A 15 -11.27 3.27 3.42
C LEU A 15 -9.86 3.14 2.80
N ASN A 16 -9.06 2.19 3.30
CA ASN A 16 -7.73 1.94 2.78
C ASN A 16 -7.79 1.36 1.36
N VAL A 17 -8.83 0.56 1.06
CA VAL A 17 -9.06 0.04 -0.30
C VAL A 17 -9.30 1.21 -1.26
N PHE A 18 -10.24 2.10 -0.94
CA PHE A 18 -10.48 3.27 -1.80
C PHE A 18 -9.23 4.11 -2.00
N SER A 19 -8.51 4.43 -0.91
CA SER A 19 -7.32 5.28 -0.99
C SER A 19 -6.21 4.66 -1.84
N HIS A 20 -6.09 3.33 -1.82
CA HIS A 20 -5.15 2.60 -2.67
C HIS A 20 -5.55 2.68 -4.15
N PHE A 21 -6.77 2.27 -4.48
CA PHE A 21 -7.23 2.18 -5.87
C PHE A 21 -7.53 3.53 -6.54
N LEU A 22 -7.79 4.58 -5.76
CA LEU A 22 -7.85 5.96 -6.25
C LEU A 22 -6.47 6.60 -6.44
N GLY A 23 -5.42 6.02 -5.84
CA GLY A 23 -4.06 6.56 -5.90
C GLY A 23 -3.80 7.76 -5.00
N PHE A 24 -4.73 8.13 -4.11
CA PHE A 24 -4.59 9.23 -3.14
C PHE A 24 -5.34 8.96 -1.85
N GLU A 25 -4.94 9.59 -0.75
CA GLU A 25 -5.66 9.49 0.53
C GLU A 25 -7.03 10.17 0.44
N VAL A 26 -8.07 9.41 0.74
CA VAL A 26 -9.45 9.88 0.65
C VAL A 26 -9.73 10.91 1.75
N ASN A 27 -10.06 12.14 1.35
CA ASN A 27 -10.58 13.15 2.25
C ASN A 27 -12.12 13.11 2.25
N LEU A 28 -12.72 12.66 3.36
CA LEU A 28 -14.16 12.50 3.51
C LEU A 28 -14.98 13.81 3.40
N HIS A 29 -14.32 14.97 3.42
CA HIS A 29 -14.95 16.29 3.37
C HIS A 29 -14.79 16.99 2.01
N ARG A 30 -14.17 16.34 1.02
CA ARG A 30 -13.97 16.93 -0.30
C ARG A 30 -14.34 15.96 -1.40
N ASN A 31 -15.01 16.48 -2.41
CA ASN A 31 -15.27 15.72 -3.62
C ASN A 31 -13.99 15.59 -4.45
N PHE A 32 -13.92 14.50 -5.22
CA PHE A 32 -12.88 14.22 -6.19
C PHE A 32 -13.50 13.83 -7.54
N ARG A 33 -12.69 13.74 -8.59
CA ARG A 33 -13.17 13.42 -9.93
C ARG A 33 -13.42 11.93 -10.09
N SER A 34 -14.41 11.57 -10.90
CA SER A 34 -14.70 10.17 -11.19
C SER A 34 -13.50 9.46 -11.84
N PRO A 35 -13.13 8.26 -11.36
CA PRO A 35 -12.15 7.42 -12.04
C PRO A 35 -12.75 6.64 -13.23
N PHE A 36 -14.07 6.71 -13.46
CA PHE A 36 -14.78 5.86 -14.41
C PHE A 36 -15.08 6.52 -15.76
N TYR A 37 -14.97 7.85 -15.85
CA TYR A 37 -15.19 8.62 -17.07
C TYR A 37 -14.41 9.95 -17.01
N ASP A 38 -14.39 10.69 -18.12
CA ASP A 38 -13.80 12.04 -18.16
C ASP A 38 -14.68 13.05 -17.40
N ASP A 39 -14.50 13.09 -16.08
CA ASP A 39 -15.24 13.98 -15.20
C ASP A 39 -14.65 15.40 -15.19
N ARG A 40 -15.48 16.36 -15.62
CA ARG A 40 -15.11 17.78 -15.69
C ARG A 40 -15.21 18.49 -14.35
N ARG A 41 -15.95 17.95 -13.37
CA ARG A 41 -16.20 18.59 -12.06
C ARG A 41 -16.24 17.54 -10.97
N ALA A 42 -15.36 17.66 -9.99
CA ALA A 42 -15.29 16.74 -8.84
C ALA A 42 -16.68 16.44 -8.23
N SER A 43 -17.22 15.28 -8.60
CA SER A 43 -18.59 14.87 -8.30
C SER A 43 -18.65 13.68 -7.36
N CYS A 44 -17.54 12.98 -7.17
CA CYS A 44 -17.47 11.78 -6.35
C CYS A 44 -17.08 12.13 -4.91
N HIS A 45 -17.64 11.39 -3.96
CA HIS A 45 -17.20 11.43 -2.57
C HIS A 45 -17.27 10.04 -1.95
N ILE A 46 -16.58 9.88 -0.83
CA ILE A 46 -16.63 8.67 -0.01
C ILE A 46 -17.17 9.04 1.36
N TYR A 47 -18.10 8.25 1.86
CA TYR A 47 -18.77 8.47 3.14
C TYR A 47 -18.88 7.17 3.93
N TYR A 48 -18.99 7.29 5.26
CA TYR A 48 -19.17 6.14 6.13
C TYR A 48 -20.66 5.80 6.27
N ASP A 49 -21.06 4.59 5.87
CA ASP A 49 -22.41 4.08 6.09
C ASP A 49 -22.49 3.30 7.41
N ARG A 50 -23.21 3.87 8.37
CA ARG A 50 -23.43 3.26 9.69
C ARG A 50 -24.25 1.97 9.63
N LYS A 51 -25.07 1.75 8.60
CA LYS A 51 -25.90 0.54 8.48
C LYS A 51 -25.05 -0.68 8.16
N THR A 52 -24.03 -0.51 7.34
CA THR A 52 -23.12 -1.58 6.91
C THR A 52 -21.76 -1.53 7.60
N SER A 53 -21.53 -0.53 8.45
CA SER A 53 -20.26 -0.26 9.13
C SER A 53 -19.07 -0.23 8.15
N SER A 54 -19.27 0.39 6.99
CA SER A 54 -18.28 0.43 5.92
C SER A 54 -18.35 1.74 5.14
N TYR A 55 -17.25 2.10 4.49
CA TYR A 55 -17.18 3.23 3.58
C TYR A 55 -17.82 2.88 2.23
N LYS A 56 -18.46 3.88 1.63
CA LYS A 56 -19.11 3.79 0.32
C LYS A 56 -18.69 4.94 -0.57
N PHE A 57 -18.59 4.64 -1.85
CA PHE A 57 -18.39 5.59 -2.93
C PHE A 57 -19.75 6.03 -3.47
N TYR A 58 -19.89 7.32 -3.77
CA TYR A 58 -21.03 7.86 -4.48
C TYR A 58 -20.63 8.97 -5.42
N ASP A 59 -21.11 8.90 -6.65
CA ASP A 59 -20.93 9.92 -7.67
C ASP A 59 -22.21 10.75 -7.87
N HIS A 60 -22.13 12.06 -7.66
CA HIS A 60 -23.21 13.00 -7.93
C HIS A 60 -23.36 13.33 -9.44
N GLY A 61 -22.34 13.08 -10.25
CA GLY A 61 -22.32 13.34 -11.69
C GLY A 61 -23.05 12.25 -12.46
N ASP A 62 -22.85 11.00 -12.07
CA ASP A 62 -23.60 9.85 -12.55
C ASP A 62 -23.92 8.90 -11.39
N THR A 63 -25.18 8.91 -10.97
CA THR A 63 -25.67 8.13 -9.83
C THR A 63 -25.65 6.62 -10.04
N THR A 64 -25.39 6.16 -11.27
CA THR A 64 -25.18 4.72 -11.53
C THR A 64 -23.88 4.22 -10.92
N TYR A 65 -22.90 5.10 -10.68
CA TYR A 65 -21.68 4.80 -9.98
C TYR A 65 -21.85 5.01 -8.47
N SER A 66 -22.26 3.95 -7.77
CA SER A 66 -22.33 3.92 -6.31
C SER A 66 -22.12 2.51 -5.78
N GLY A 67 -21.42 2.39 -4.64
CA GLY A 67 -21.17 1.09 -4.04
C GLY A 67 -20.13 1.08 -2.93
N ASP A 68 -19.87 -0.12 -2.39
CA ASP A 68 -18.78 -0.34 -1.44
C ASP A 68 -17.43 -0.49 -2.15
N CYS A 69 -16.36 -0.72 -1.39
CA CYS A 69 -15.02 -0.85 -1.95
C CYS A 69 -14.87 -2.06 -2.90
N PHE A 70 -15.66 -3.14 -2.72
CA PHE A 70 -15.60 -4.30 -3.61
C PHE A 70 -16.25 -4.01 -4.95
N TRP A 71 -17.42 -3.38 -4.93
CA TRP A 71 -18.06 -2.88 -6.16
C TRP A 71 -17.14 -1.90 -6.89
N PHE A 72 -16.48 -1.00 -6.16
CA PHE A 72 -15.58 -0.02 -6.73
C PHE A 72 -14.40 -0.68 -7.45
N VAL A 73 -13.72 -1.64 -6.81
CA VAL A 73 -12.60 -2.38 -7.41
C VAL A 73 -13.06 -3.21 -8.60
N ALA A 74 -14.20 -3.90 -8.50
CA ALA A 74 -14.77 -4.65 -9.61
C ALA A 74 -15.04 -3.74 -10.82
N THR A 75 -15.66 -2.58 -10.59
CA THR A 75 -15.96 -1.61 -11.63
C THR A 75 -14.68 -1.05 -12.26
N LEU A 76 -13.69 -0.70 -11.45
CA LEU A 76 -12.39 -0.18 -11.91
C LEU A 76 -11.62 -1.20 -12.76
N ARG A 77 -11.76 -2.49 -12.44
CA ARG A 77 -11.12 -3.61 -13.14
C ARG A 77 -11.98 -4.20 -14.27
N ASN A 78 -13.15 -3.64 -14.56
CA ASN A 78 -14.12 -4.18 -15.52
C ASN A 78 -14.56 -5.63 -15.22
N LEU A 79 -14.63 -5.99 -13.94
CA LEU A 79 -15.08 -7.30 -13.45
C LEU A 79 -16.57 -7.27 -13.09
N ASN A 80 -17.25 -8.38 -13.31
CA ASN A 80 -18.63 -8.55 -12.87
C ASN A 80 -18.64 -9.01 -11.40
N LEU A 81 -19.12 -8.15 -10.50
CA LEU A 81 -19.11 -8.41 -9.07
C LEU A 81 -19.84 -9.71 -8.66
N LYS A 82 -20.86 -10.16 -9.42
CA LYS A 82 -21.61 -11.37 -9.07
C LYS A 82 -20.86 -12.66 -9.41
N THR A 83 -20.08 -12.64 -10.49
CA THR A 83 -19.38 -13.84 -10.99
C THR A 83 -17.90 -13.86 -10.59
N SER A 84 -17.29 -12.69 -10.45
CA SER A 84 -15.86 -12.49 -10.21
C SER A 84 -15.58 -11.98 -8.80
N PHE A 85 -16.49 -12.17 -7.84
CA PHE A 85 -16.26 -11.75 -6.45
C PHE A 85 -14.97 -12.32 -5.85
N PRO A 86 -14.63 -13.62 -6.01
CA PRO A 86 -13.37 -14.16 -5.49
C PRO A 86 -12.13 -13.48 -6.07
N GLU A 87 -12.15 -13.16 -7.37
CA GLU A 87 -11.07 -12.45 -8.07
C GLU A 87 -10.91 -11.01 -7.56
N VAL A 88 -12.03 -10.34 -7.24
CA VAL A 88 -12.01 -9.01 -6.60
C VAL A 88 -11.37 -9.07 -5.21
N LEU A 89 -11.71 -10.08 -4.40
CA LEU A 89 -11.10 -10.28 -3.09
C LEU A 89 -9.60 -10.54 -3.22
N GLU A 90 -9.20 -11.42 -4.14
CA GLU A 90 -7.80 -11.73 -4.40
C GLU A 90 -7.02 -10.50 -4.86
N THR A 91 -7.59 -9.70 -5.78
CA THR A 91 -7.00 -8.43 -6.23
C THR A 91 -6.73 -7.49 -5.06
N ILE A 92 -7.73 -7.29 -4.20
CA ILE A 92 -7.60 -6.40 -3.02
C ILE A 92 -6.55 -6.94 -2.06
N VAL A 93 -6.59 -8.23 -1.76
CA VAL A 93 -5.67 -8.87 -0.81
C VAL A 93 -4.24 -8.84 -1.32
N GLN A 94 -4.02 -9.11 -2.62
CA GLN A 94 -2.71 -9.08 -3.25
C GLN A 94 -2.16 -7.65 -3.29
N GLU A 95 -2.94 -6.68 -3.74
CA GLU A 95 -2.47 -5.31 -3.91
C GLU A 95 -2.24 -4.57 -2.58
N LEU A 96 -3.04 -4.86 -1.55
CA LEU A 96 -2.85 -4.31 -0.21
C LEU A 96 -1.95 -5.17 0.67
N GLY A 97 -1.44 -6.30 0.17
CA GLY A 97 -0.58 -7.22 0.93
C GLY A 97 -1.24 -7.83 2.16
N LEU A 98 -2.56 -8.09 2.14
CA LEU A 98 -3.32 -8.54 3.32
C LEU A 98 -3.05 -10.01 3.69
N TYR A 99 -2.44 -10.81 2.81
CA TYR A 99 -2.14 -12.23 3.07
C TYR A 99 -1.30 -12.45 4.34
N SER A 100 -0.37 -11.55 4.64
CA SER A 100 0.49 -11.66 5.84
C SER A 100 -0.23 -11.37 7.16
N LEU A 101 -1.42 -10.75 7.10
CA LEU A 101 -2.19 -10.36 8.29
C LEU A 101 -3.19 -11.45 8.72
N CYS A 102 -3.37 -12.49 7.90
CA CYS A 102 -4.39 -13.52 8.12
C CYS A 102 -3.83 -14.91 8.39
N ASN A 103 -2.54 -15.15 8.10
CA ASN A 103 -1.89 -16.44 8.35
C ASN A 103 -1.37 -16.55 9.78
N GLY A 104 -2.30 -16.50 10.73
CA GLY A 104 -2.10 -16.92 12.10
C GLY A 104 -2.31 -18.41 12.33
N GLU A 105 -2.66 -19.22 11.31
CA GLU A 105 -2.77 -20.68 11.45
C GLU A 105 -2.90 -21.38 10.08
N LYS A 106 -1.98 -22.33 9.81
CA LYS A 106 -2.07 -23.47 8.88
C LYS A 106 -2.32 -23.19 7.39
N HIS A 107 -1.28 -23.35 6.57
CA HIS A 107 -1.12 -24.54 5.72
C HIS A 107 0.23 -24.49 4.97
N SER A 108 1.16 -25.31 5.44
CA SER A 108 2.14 -25.96 4.57
C SER A 108 1.37 -26.99 3.74
N SER A 109 1.40 -26.88 2.41
CA SER A 109 1.61 -27.99 1.46
C SER A 109 1.33 -27.55 0.02
N HIS A 110 2.35 -27.76 -0.82
CA HIS A 110 2.33 -28.26 -2.20
C HIS A 110 1.22 -27.85 -3.18
N ILE A 111 1.64 -27.38 -4.36
CA ILE A 111 1.24 -27.85 -5.72
C ILE A 111 2.14 -27.07 -6.71
N THR A 112 3.25 -27.67 -7.16
CA THR A 112 3.46 -28.33 -8.47
C THR A 112 3.40 -27.43 -9.69
N SER A 113 4.61 -27.18 -10.21
CA SER A 113 5.00 -27.12 -11.62
C SER A 113 3.99 -27.70 -12.61
N ALA A 114 3.60 -26.90 -13.61
CA ALA A 114 3.68 -27.23 -15.04
C ALA A 114 3.02 -26.14 -15.88
N TYR A 115 3.80 -25.31 -16.58
CA TYR A 115 3.40 -24.82 -17.90
C TYR A 115 4.63 -24.83 -18.81
N LYS A 116 4.57 -25.72 -19.80
CA LYS A 116 5.55 -25.88 -20.87
C LYS A 116 5.41 -24.74 -21.89
N GLU A 117 6.58 -24.21 -22.21
CA GLU A 117 7.05 -23.52 -23.42
C GLU A 117 6.11 -23.24 -24.59
N THR A 118 6.24 -22.03 -25.13
CA THR A 118 6.31 -21.85 -26.59
C THR A 118 7.50 -20.96 -26.93
N ILE A 119 8.45 -21.55 -27.65
CA ILE A 119 9.73 -20.99 -28.09
C ILE A 119 9.54 -20.33 -29.46
N VAL A 120 9.96 -19.06 -29.65
CA VAL A 120 10.75 -18.58 -30.82
C VAL A 120 11.39 -17.20 -30.49
N PRO A 121 12.45 -16.73 -31.19
CA PRO A 121 13.79 -16.53 -30.61
C PRO A 121 14.22 -15.04 -30.48
N THR A 122 15.25 -14.83 -29.65
CA THR A 122 15.91 -13.56 -29.36
C THR A 122 16.73 -12.98 -30.54
N PRO A 123 17.13 -11.69 -30.46
CA PRO A 123 18.53 -11.46 -30.06
C PRO A 123 18.76 -10.32 -29.04
N LYS A 124 19.48 -10.71 -27.97
CA LYS A 124 20.61 -10.05 -27.26
C LYS A 124 20.39 -8.77 -26.43
N ALA A 125 20.47 -9.03 -25.12
CA ALA A 125 21.28 -8.36 -24.09
C ALA A 125 20.83 -6.97 -23.60
N ASP A 126 20.18 -6.95 -22.43
CA ASP A 126 20.85 -6.38 -21.26
C ASP A 126 20.41 -7.10 -19.96
N ILE A 127 21.37 -7.35 -19.08
CA ILE A 127 21.21 -8.16 -17.86
C ILE A 127 20.48 -7.32 -16.82
N THR A 128 19.16 -7.28 -16.90
CA THR A 128 18.35 -6.79 -15.78
C THR A 128 18.19 -7.96 -14.82
N LYS A 129 18.82 -7.89 -13.64
CA LYS A 129 18.49 -8.78 -12.53
C LYS A 129 17.00 -8.59 -12.23
N CYS A 130 16.15 -9.46 -12.77
CA CYS A 130 14.78 -9.63 -12.31
C CYS A 130 14.88 -9.97 -10.83
N THR A 131 14.56 -9.00 -9.99
CA THR A 131 14.50 -9.22 -8.55
C THR A 131 13.21 -9.97 -8.36
N GLU A 132 13.29 -11.29 -8.23
CA GLU A 132 12.13 -12.13 -7.91
C GLU A 132 11.36 -11.48 -6.75
N GLU A 133 10.04 -11.36 -6.89
CA GLU A 133 9.17 -10.78 -5.87
C GLU A 133 9.35 -11.58 -4.57
N ARG A 134 10.11 -11.00 -3.62
CA ARG A 134 10.32 -11.66 -2.34
C ARG A 134 9.07 -11.49 -1.51
N PRO A 135 8.39 -12.58 -1.12
CA PRO A 135 7.21 -12.48 -0.29
C PRO A 135 7.60 -11.81 1.04
N TYR A 136 6.83 -10.80 1.42
CA TYR A 136 7.03 -10.06 2.65
C TYR A 136 5.68 -9.83 3.34
N GLY A 137 5.74 -9.67 4.65
CA GLY A 137 4.61 -9.36 5.50
C GLY A 137 5.00 -8.36 6.56
N PHE A 138 4.05 -7.59 7.07
CA PHE A 138 4.32 -6.67 8.17
C PHE A 138 3.05 -6.37 8.96
N GLU A 139 3.24 -6.02 10.23
CA GLU A 139 2.19 -5.59 11.15
C GLU A 139 2.47 -4.12 11.53
N ILE A 140 1.55 -3.23 11.17
CA ILE A 140 1.60 -1.82 11.53
C ILE A 140 1.16 -1.67 13.00
N GLN A 141 1.82 -0.76 13.72
CA GLN A 141 1.36 -0.26 15.00
C GLN A 141 1.08 1.24 14.93
N PRO A 142 0.19 1.78 15.79
CA PRO A 142 0.04 3.22 15.91
C PRO A 142 1.36 3.87 16.34
N PHE A 143 1.52 5.14 16.01
CA PHE A 143 2.59 5.93 16.59
C PHE A 143 2.23 6.25 18.04
N ASP A 144 3.13 5.91 18.96
CA ASP A 144 3.09 6.39 20.34
C ASP A 144 3.95 7.64 20.50
N ASP A 145 3.88 8.29 21.67
CA ASP A 145 4.63 9.51 21.95
C ASP A 145 6.15 9.31 21.81
N GLY A 146 6.68 8.12 22.10
CA GLY A 146 8.10 7.81 21.98
C GLY A 146 8.55 7.76 20.53
N LEU A 147 7.78 7.09 19.68
CA LEU A 147 7.99 6.99 18.25
C LEU A 147 7.84 8.36 17.57
N LEU A 148 6.84 9.15 17.97
CA LEU A 148 6.65 10.52 17.46
C LEU A 148 7.77 11.45 17.89
N ASN A 149 8.25 11.33 19.13
CA ASN A 149 9.36 12.15 19.62
C ASN A 149 10.60 11.96 18.74
N TYR A 150 10.90 10.75 18.28
CA TYR A 150 12.00 10.51 17.34
C TYR A 150 11.88 11.36 16.05
N TRP A 151 10.68 11.47 15.48
CA TRP A 151 10.43 12.26 14.26
C TRP A 151 10.39 13.77 14.54
N ALA A 152 9.89 14.16 15.71
CA ALA A 152 9.81 15.55 16.15
C ALA A 152 11.19 16.23 16.23
N HIS A 153 12.27 15.47 16.49
CA HIS A 153 13.65 16.01 16.43
C HIS A 153 14.03 16.57 15.04
N TYR A 154 13.33 16.12 13.99
CA TYR A 154 13.51 16.58 12.62
C TYR A 154 12.37 17.51 12.16
N GLY A 155 11.52 17.96 13.09
CA GLY A 155 10.32 18.76 12.79
C GLY A 155 9.19 17.98 12.12
N ILE A 156 9.25 16.64 12.07
CA ILE A 156 8.27 15.83 11.34
C ILE A 156 7.14 15.39 12.28
N HIS A 157 5.91 15.72 11.92
CA HIS A 157 4.69 15.36 12.67
C HIS A 157 3.98 14.13 12.10
N GLU A 158 3.07 13.54 12.88
CA GLU A 158 2.35 12.32 12.50
C GLU A 158 1.56 12.49 11.19
N ASP A 159 0.90 13.63 11.00
CA ASP A 159 0.13 13.90 9.78
C ASP A 159 1.02 13.88 8.52
N THR A 160 2.24 14.42 8.62
CA THR A 160 3.24 14.35 7.53
C THR A 160 3.66 12.91 7.27
N LEU A 161 3.96 12.12 8.32
CA LEU A 161 4.27 10.70 8.16
C LEU A 161 3.11 9.94 7.50
N ARG A 162 1.89 10.19 7.95
CA ARG A 162 0.68 9.53 7.44
C ARG A 162 0.47 9.83 5.97
N ARG A 163 0.55 11.12 5.59
CA ARG A 163 0.39 11.64 4.22
C ARG A 163 1.40 11.06 3.24
N PHE A 164 2.63 10.86 3.67
CA PHE A 164 3.69 10.26 2.86
C PHE A 164 3.77 8.74 3.01
N ARG A 165 2.71 8.09 3.52
CA ARG A 165 2.59 6.64 3.68
C ARG A 165 3.73 6.01 4.50
N VAL A 166 4.26 6.77 5.46
CA VAL A 166 5.19 6.29 6.47
C VAL A 166 4.39 5.73 7.65
N ARG A 167 4.74 4.53 8.11
CA ARG A 167 4.06 3.84 9.22
C ARG A 167 5.07 3.27 10.22
N SER A 168 4.70 3.22 11.50
CA SER A 168 5.45 2.46 12.50
C SER A 168 5.11 0.97 12.38
N LEU A 169 6.11 0.10 12.50
CA LEU A 169 5.92 -1.33 12.43
C LEU A 169 6.22 -1.99 13.77
N LYS A 170 5.34 -2.93 14.13
CA LYS A 170 5.57 -3.87 15.23
C LYS A 170 6.36 -5.09 14.76
N ARG A 171 6.04 -5.60 13.56
CA ARG A 171 6.67 -6.80 12.99
C ARG A 171 6.86 -6.63 11.48
N TYR A 172 7.94 -7.20 10.97
CA TYR A 172 8.21 -7.38 9.55
C TYR A 172 8.74 -8.80 9.34
N GLU A 173 8.29 -9.49 8.31
CA GLU A 173 8.76 -10.83 7.94
C GLU A 173 9.07 -10.89 6.45
N SER A 174 10.09 -11.66 6.08
CA SER A 174 10.49 -11.85 4.69
C SER A 174 11.41 -13.07 4.55
N VAL A 175 11.81 -13.35 3.31
CA VAL A 175 12.72 -14.44 2.97
C VAL A 175 14.08 -13.85 2.56
N SER A 176 15.14 -14.34 3.19
CA SER A 176 16.51 -13.94 2.85
C SER A 176 16.89 -14.41 1.44
N ALA A 177 18.00 -13.88 0.90
CA ALA A 177 18.53 -14.34 -0.39
C ALA A 177 18.86 -15.85 -0.43
N GLU A 178 18.96 -16.50 0.74
CA GLU A 178 19.24 -17.93 0.89
C GLU A 178 17.97 -18.76 1.11
N GLY A 179 16.78 -18.16 0.96
CA GLY A 179 15.51 -18.86 1.15
C GLY A 179 15.08 -19.01 2.61
N ARG A 180 15.81 -18.41 3.57
CA ARG A 180 15.47 -18.52 5.00
C ARG A 180 14.46 -17.45 5.41
N LYS A 181 13.33 -17.87 5.96
CA LYS A 181 12.36 -16.95 6.58
C LYS A 181 12.99 -16.28 7.80
N PHE A 182 12.77 -14.97 7.93
CA PHE A 182 13.20 -14.20 9.09
C PHE A 182 12.13 -13.20 9.47
N GLU A 183 12.18 -12.78 10.73
CA GLU A 183 11.30 -11.76 11.29
C GLU A 183 12.14 -10.69 11.98
N LEU A 184 11.62 -9.46 11.93
CA LEU A 184 12.13 -8.30 12.62
C LEU A 184 11.00 -7.72 13.44
N TYR A 185 11.34 -7.25 14.64
CA TYR A 185 10.39 -6.65 15.56
C TYR A 185 10.82 -5.22 15.88
N GLY A 186 9.85 -4.32 15.89
CA GLY A 186 10.03 -2.98 16.42
C GLY A 186 9.99 -3.01 17.94
N SER A 187 10.82 -2.20 18.58
CA SER A 187 10.79 -1.99 20.03
C SER A 187 10.96 -0.50 20.33
N PRO A 188 10.69 -0.05 21.57
CA PRO A 188 10.93 1.34 21.96
C PRO A 188 12.39 1.79 21.78
N THR A 189 13.35 0.88 21.89
CA THR A 189 14.79 1.17 21.73
C THR A 189 15.31 0.95 20.31
N GLU A 190 14.70 0.04 19.55
CA GLU A 190 14.96 -0.19 18.13
C GLU A 190 13.66 -0.01 17.33
N PRO A 191 13.21 1.24 17.12
CA PRO A 191 11.99 1.49 16.38
C PRO A 191 12.17 1.07 14.91
N MET A 192 11.05 0.74 14.28
CA MET A 192 11.02 0.29 12.89
C MET A 192 9.92 1.04 12.15
N PHE A 193 10.29 1.64 11.03
CA PHE A 193 9.38 2.43 10.19
C PHE A 193 9.33 1.85 8.79
N ALA A 194 8.19 1.95 8.13
CA ALA A 194 7.97 1.51 6.76
C ALA A 194 7.59 2.71 5.89
N TYR A 195 8.32 2.92 4.80
CA TYR A 195 7.90 3.74 3.68
C TYR A 195 7.19 2.83 2.68
N ILE A 196 5.87 2.94 2.62
CA ILE A 196 5.02 2.06 1.81
C ILE A 196 4.81 2.72 0.44
N GLY A 197 5.07 1.99 -0.63
CA GLY A 197 4.74 2.39 -1.99
C GLY A 197 3.99 1.28 -2.72
N ASN A 198 3.68 1.52 -3.99
CA ASN A 198 2.88 0.58 -4.79
C ASN A 198 3.68 -0.70 -5.08
N GLY A 199 3.35 -1.80 -4.39
CA GLY A 199 3.98 -3.11 -4.57
C GLY A 199 5.33 -3.28 -3.88
N TYR A 200 5.74 -2.33 -3.03
CA TYR A 200 6.99 -2.43 -2.26
C TYR A 200 6.90 -1.76 -0.89
N VAL A 201 7.86 -2.11 -0.04
CA VAL A 201 8.10 -1.42 1.23
C VAL A 201 9.59 -1.22 1.46
N LYS A 202 9.97 -0.02 1.91
CA LYS A 202 11.30 0.24 2.47
C LYS A 202 11.20 0.32 3.98
N ILE A 203 11.86 -0.60 4.66
CA ILE A 203 11.98 -0.65 6.12
C ILE A 203 13.17 0.19 6.55
N TYR A 204 12.99 1.00 7.58
CA TYR A 204 14.01 1.83 8.18
C TYR A 204 14.07 1.59 9.69
N ARG A 205 15.26 1.22 10.16
CA ARG A 205 15.56 0.95 11.58
C ARG A 205 16.68 1.88 12.02
N PRO A 206 16.39 3.09 12.50
CA PRO A 206 17.39 4.13 12.73
C PRO A 206 18.50 3.74 13.71
N HIS A 207 18.14 2.95 14.74
CA HIS A 207 19.05 2.57 15.82
C HIS A 207 19.67 1.19 15.63
N SER A 208 19.28 0.44 14.59
CA SER A 208 19.84 -0.90 14.40
C SER A 208 21.25 -0.81 13.79
N PRO A 209 22.28 -1.38 14.45
CA PRO A 209 23.65 -1.36 13.93
C PRO A 209 23.89 -2.39 12.82
N LYS A 210 23.02 -3.41 12.71
CA LYS A 210 23.18 -4.51 11.75
C LYS A 210 22.47 -4.22 10.43
N ILE A 211 21.19 -3.85 10.50
CA ILE A 211 20.32 -3.68 9.32
C ILE A 211 19.52 -2.40 9.50
N ARG A 212 20.02 -1.31 8.91
CA ARG A 212 19.33 0.00 8.92
C ARG A 212 18.22 0.10 7.89
N PHE A 213 18.41 -0.53 6.73
CA PHE A 213 17.45 -0.49 5.64
C PHE A 213 17.20 -1.90 5.11
N LEU A 214 15.94 -2.17 4.79
CA LEU A 214 15.54 -3.41 4.15
C LEU A 214 14.40 -3.14 3.17
N TYR A 215 14.31 -3.95 2.12
CA TYR A 215 13.36 -3.76 1.04
C TYR A 215 12.53 -5.03 0.87
N GLY A 216 11.21 -4.87 0.81
CA GLY A 216 10.27 -5.93 0.46
C GLY A 216 9.52 -5.57 -0.83
N GLY A 217 9.12 -6.58 -1.59
CA GLY A 217 8.37 -6.39 -2.84
C GLY A 217 9.25 -5.93 -4.01
N LEU A 218 8.60 -5.35 -5.01
CA LEU A 218 9.22 -4.91 -6.25
C LEU A 218 9.46 -3.41 -6.23
N MET A 219 10.69 -3.01 -5.92
CA MET A 219 11.08 -1.60 -6.01
C MET A 219 10.98 -1.10 -7.45
N PRO A 220 10.43 0.11 -7.69
CA PRO A 220 10.36 0.68 -9.02
C PRO A 220 11.77 0.94 -9.55
N ALA A 221 11.95 0.82 -10.87
CA ALA A 221 13.23 1.10 -11.53
C ALA A 221 13.73 2.53 -11.26
N THR A 222 12.80 3.47 -11.08
CA THR A 222 13.10 4.83 -10.61
C THR A 222 12.31 5.09 -9.34
N TYR A 223 13.00 5.07 -8.21
CA TYR A 223 12.42 5.41 -6.91
C TYR A 223 12.55 6.91 -6.66
N CYS A 224 11.43 7.61 -6.55
CA CYS A 224 11.37 9.01 -6.17
C CYS A 224 10.30 9.21 -5.10
N PHE A 225 10.75 9.48 -3.87
CA PHE A 225 9.86 9.65 -2.73
C PHE A 225 9.17 11.02 -2.74
N GLY A 226 7.88 11.06 -2.43
CA GLY A 226 7.08 12.28 -2.40
C GLY A 226 6.37 12.61 -3.72
N MET A 227 6.61 11.86 -4.80
CA MET A 227 5.98 12.10 -6.11
C MET A 227 4.45 12.12 -6.05
N GLU A 228 3.84 11.22 -5.27
CA GLU A 228 2.38 11.12 -5.11
C GLU A 228 1.79 12.35 -4.37
N GLN A 229 2.62 13.07 -3.62
CA GLN A 229 2.22 14.26 -2.86
C GLN A 229 2.44 15.56 -3.64
N ILE A 230 3.08 15.52 -4.81
CA ILE A 230 3.33 16.70 -5.65
C ILE A 230 2.01 17.16 -6.29
N PRO A 231 1.63 18.44 -6.14
CA PRO A 231 0.46 18.98 -6.82
C PRO A 231 0.67 19.06 -8.33
N ALA A 232 -0.41 18.94 -9.11
CA ALA A 232 -0.37 19.03 -10.57
C ALA A 232 0.13 20.38 -11.11
N LYS A 233 0.16 21.42 -10.27
CA LYS A 233 0.67 22.76 -10.58
C LYS A 233 1.49 23.28 -9.41
N GLY A 234 2.56 24.00 -9.73
CA GLY A 234 3.39 24.71 -8.77
C GLY A 234 4.49 25.48 -9.49
N ASP A 235 4.97 26.56 -8.87
CA ASP A 235 6.01 27.42 -9.44
C ASP A 235 7.42 26.95 -9.07
N MET A 236 7.55 26.14 -8.01
CA MET A 236 8.83 25.68 -7.46
C MET A 236 8.73 24.23 -6.99
N LEU A 237 9.74 23.44 -7.30
CA LEU A 237 9.91 22.06 -6.85
C LEU A 237 11.27 21.93 -6.15
N PHE A 238 11.26 21.41 -4.93
CA PHE A 238 12.48 21.09 -4.19
C PHE A 238 12.82 19.61 -4.38
N ILE A 239 14.07 19.33 -4.73
CA ILE A 239 14.61 17.97 -4.83
C ILE A 239 15.65 17.81 -3.73
N THR A 240 15.44 16.83 -2.85
CA THR A 240 16.31 16.57 -1.70
C THR A 240 17.12 15.29 -1.90
N GLY A 241 18.13 15.08 -1.03
CA GLY A 241 18.99 13.90 -1.08
C GLY A 241 18.39 12.64 -0.45
N GLY A 242 17.38 12.76 0.41
CA GLY A 242 16.77 11.63 1.10
C GLY A 242 15.33 11.85 1.53
N GLU A 243 14.63 10.74 1.85
CA GLU A 243 13.19 10.78 2.18
C GLU A 243 12.91 11.58 3.45
N LYS A 244 13.80 11.50 4.44
CA LYS A 244 13.66 12.27 5.68
C LYS A 244 13.74 13.77 5.41
N ASP A 245 14.59 14.22 4.48
CA ASP A 245 14.68 15.64 4.11
C ASP A 245 13.41 16.11 3.40
N VAL A 246 12.78 15.25 2.57
CA VAL A 246 11.46 15.55 1.98
C VAL A 246 10.43 15.75 3.09
N LEU A 247 10.37 14.84 4.06
CA LEU A 247 9.43 14.93 5.18
C LEU A 247 9.68 16.18 6.03
N SER A 248 10.93 16.49 6.35
CA SER A 248 11.30 17.66 7.15
C SER A 248 11.02 18.97 6.42
N LEU A 249 11.24 19.03 5.10
CA LEU A 249 10.94 20.23 4.31
C LEU A 249 9.44 20.45 4.12
N TYR A 250 8.66 19.38 4.10
CA TYR A 250 7.21 19.44 3.96
C TYR A 250 6.48 19.83 5.27
N ALA A 251 7.02 19.38 6.41
CA ALA A 251 6.35 19.44 7.71
C ALA A 251 6.10 20.87 8.24
#